data_AF-A0A7J8R315-F1
#
_entry.id   AF-A0A7J8R315-F1
#
_cell.length_a   1.000
_cell.length_b   1.000
_cell.length_c   1.000
_cell.angle_alpha   90.00
_cell.angle_beta   90.00
_cell.angle_gamma   90.00
#
_symmetry.space_group_name_H-M   'P 1'
#
loop_
_entity.id
_entity.type
_entity.pdbx_description
1 polymer ?
#
loop_
_entity_poly.entity_id
_entity_poly.type
_entity_poly.pdbx_seq_one_letter_code
_entity_poly.pdbx_strand_id
1 'polypeptide(L)'
;KPESFSDALVRVRKNYSYFRVNYLSVIGLILAFSLLSHPFSLLLLLGLLCSWIFLYLFRPADQPLILFGRTFSDRETLGFLIIFSVFVVFLTTVGSLLISALMVGVGLVCAHGAFRAPEDLFLDEQEQVSTGFLSFLGGAATNAAVAAAPAVAARV
;
A
#
# COMPACT_ATOMS: atom_id res chain seq x y z
N LYS A 1 -16.75 20.11 3.49
CA LYS A 1 -16.06 19.74 4.76
C LYS A 1 -16.85 18.63 5.44
N PRO A 2 -16.28 17.78 6.31
CA PRO A 2 -17.07 16.81 7.07
C PRO A 2 -17.95 17.52 8.12
N GLU A 3 -19.14 17.00 8.33
CA GLU A 3 -20.11 17.58 9.30
C GLU A 3 -19.84 17.10 10.73
N SER A 4 -19.20 15.94 10.89
CA SER A 4 -18.80 15.39 12.19
C SER A 4 -17.54 14.53 12.08
N PHE A 5 -16.94 14.18 13.22
CA PHE A 5 -15.82 13.22 13.26
C PHE A 5 -16.21 11.83 12.73
N SER A 6 -17.45 11.39 13.01
CA SER A 6 -17.97 10.13 12.50
C SER A 6 -18.06 10.15 10.97
N ASP A 7 -18.59 11.24 10.41
CA ASP A 7 -18.66 11.48 8.97
C ASP A 7 -17.25 11.51 8.33
N ALA A 8 -16.29 12.20 8.95
CA ALA A 8 -14.90 12.21 8.50
C ALA A 8 -14.29 10.79 8.45
N LEU A 9 -14.50 9.96 9.48
CA LEU A 9 -13.99 8.59 9.51
C LEU A 9 -14.62 7.71 8.41
N VAL A 10 -15.93 7.84 8.18
CA VAL A 10 -16.63 7.11 7.11
C VAL A 10 -16.07 7.51 5.75
N ARG A 11 -15.85 8.81 5.50
CA ARG A 11 -15.25 9.31 4.25
C ARG A 11 -13.83 8.81 4.07
N VAL A 12 -12.98 8.87 5.11
CA VAL A 12 -11.62 8.33 5.07
C VAL A 12 -11.63 6.84 4.73
N ARG A 13 -12.49 6.04 5.37
CA ARG A 13 -12.57 4.60 5.12
C ARG A 13 -12.99 4.29 3.68
N LYS A 14 -13.99 4.99 3.15
CA LYS A 14 -14.43 4.83 1.75
C LYS A 14 -13.32 5.23 0.77
N ASN A 15 -12.69 6.38 0.99
CA ASN A 15 -11.64 6.89 0.12
C ASN A 15 -10.33 6.09 0.20
N TYR A 16 -10.03 5.44 1.33
CA TYR A 16 -8.81 4.63 1.49
C TYR A 16 -8.77 3.45 0.52
N SER A 17 -9.90 2.75 0.34
CA SER A 17 -9.94 1.60 -0.57
C SER A 17 -9.66 2.02 -2.01
N TYR A 18 -10.23 3.16 -2.43
CA TYR A 18 -10.07 3.66 -3.79
C TYR A 18 -8.66 4.24 -4.03
N PHE A 19 -8.19 5.11 -3.15
CA PHE A 19 -6.91 5.81 -3.32
C PHE A 19 -5.72 5.10 -2.65
N ARG A 20 -5.83 3.80 -2.35
CA ARG A 20 -4.83 3.04 -1.58
C ARG A 20 -3.42 3.21 -2.14
N VAL A 21 -3.26 3.06 -3.45
CA VAL A 21 -1.94 3.18 -4.11
C VAL A 21 -1.41 4.61 -3.94
N ASN A 22 -2.21 5.62 -4.23
CA ASN A 22 -1.81 7.03 -4.09
C ASN A 22 -1.41 7.36 -2.64
N TYR A 23 -2.16 6.87 -1.66
CA TYR A 23 -1.85 7.08 -0.25
C TYR A 23 -0.55 6.40 0.17
N LEU A 24 -0.33 5.16 -0.26
CA LEU A 24 0.93 4.45 -0.02
C LEU A 24 2.11 5.15 -0.72
N SER A 25 1.91 5.65 -1.94
CA SER A 25 2.93 6.42 -2.67
C SER A 25 3.29 7.71 -1.94
N VAL A 26 2.31 8.47 -1.44
CA VAL A 26 2.56 9.71 -0.70
C VAL A 26 3.30 9.42 0.62
N ILE A 27 2.85 8.44 1.40
CA ILE A 27 3.55 8.03 2.63
C ILE A 27 4.97 7.56 2.31
N GLY A 28 5.13 6.75 1.26
CA GLY A 28 6.42 6.26 0.80
C GLY A 28 7.36 7.39 0.37
N LEU A 29 6.87 8.40 -0.34
CA LEU A 29 7.65 9.58 -0.73
C LEU A 29 8.09 10.37 0.51
N ILE A 30 7.20 10.63 1.46
CA ILE A 30 7.54 11.35 2.70
C ILE A 30 8.62 10.59 3.49
N LEU A 31 8.49 9.26 3.60
CA LEU A 31 9.51 8.41 4.23
C LEU A 31 10.82 8.45 3.46
N ALA A 32 10.79 8.32 2.13
CA ALA A 32 11.98 8.34 1.29
C ALA A 32 12.74 9.67 1.42
N PHE A 33 12.04 10.80 1.32
CA PHE A 33 12.65 12.13 1.51
C PHE A 33 13.19 12.32 2.93
N SER A 34 12.46 11.87 3.95
CA SER A 34 12.92 11.93 5.34
C SER A 34 14.23 11.16 5.54
N LEU A 35 14.32 9.95 4.99
CA LEU A 35 15.53 9.12 5.06
C LEU A 35 16.68 9.69 4.22
N LEU A 36 16.41 10.14 2.98
CA LEU A 36 17.42 10.77 2.12
C LEU A 36 18.02 12.03 2.74
N SER A 37 17.23 12.77 3.53
CA SER A 37 17.71 13.96 4.24
C SER A 37 18.64 13.63 5.41
N HIS A 38 18.73 12.36 5.80
CA HIS A 38 19.55 11.89 6.92
C HIS A 38 20.52 10.79 6.45
N PRO A 39 21.58 11.16 5.72
CA PRO A 39 22.45 10.20 5.02
C PRO A 39 23.14 9.20 5.96
N PHE A 40 23.48 9.62 7.18
CA PHE A 40 24.07 8.72 8.18
C PHE A 40 23.08 7.63 8.64
N SER A 41 21.84 8.03 8.95
CA SER A 41 20.75 7.11 9.30
C SER A 41 20.46 6.13 8.17
N LEU A 42 20.46 6.62 6.93
CA LEU A 42 20.31 5.80 5.73
C LEU A 42 21.46 4.78 5.58
N LEU A 43 22.70 5.21 5.78
CA LEU A 43 23.87 4.33 5.69
C LEU A 43 23.81 3.21 6.74
N LEU A 44 23.41 3.52 7.98
CA LEU A 44 23.25 2.52 9.03
C LEU A 44 22.14 1.52 8.72
N LEU A 45 20.99 1.99 8.23
CA LEU A 45 19.91 1.12 7.77
C LEU A 45 20.35 0.21 6.61
N LEU A 46 21.09 0.76 5.65
CA LEU A 46 21.61 -0.01 4.51
C LEU A 46 22.62 -1.06 4.98
N GLY A 47 23.56 -0.69 5.86
CA GLY A 47 24.52 -1.63 6.44
C GLY A 47 23.84 -2.75 7.24
N LEU A 48 22.78 -2.42 7.98
CA LEU A 48 21.96 -3.40 8.69
C LEU A 48 21.24 -4.34 7.71
N LEU A 49 20.61 -3.79 6.69
CA LEU A 49 19.93 -4.56 5.64
C LEU A 49 20.90 -5.48 4.91
N CYS A 50 22.06 -4.97 4.52
CA CYS A 50 23.13 -5.75 3.90
C CYS A 50 23.59 -6.89 4.81
N SER A 51 23.70 -6.65 6.12
CA SER A 51 24.04 -7.69 7.10
C SER A 51 22.99 -8.80 7.13
N TRP A 52 21.70 -8.46 7.19
CA TRP A 52 20.61 -9.44 7.11
C TRP A 52 20.64 -10.26 5.82
N ILE A 53 20.73 -9.57 4.67
CA ILE A 53 20.77 -10.22 3.35
C ILE A 53 21.99 -11.14 3.25
N PHE A 54 23.17 -10.65 3.60
CA PHE A 54 24.40 -11.43 3.50
C PHE A 54 24.36 -12.67 4.41
N LEU A 55 23.91 -12.51 5.66
CA LEU A 55 23.96 -13.58 6.66
C LEU A 55 22.82 -14.61 6.53
N TYR A 56 21.69 -14.27 5.91
CA TYR A 56 20.51 -15.15 5.85
C TYR A 56 19.96 -15.40 4.45
N LEU A 57 20.26 -14.55 3.45
CA LEU A 57 19.85 -14.79 2.07
C LEU A 57 20.99 -15.40 1.24
N PHE A 58 22.23 -14.94 1.41
CA PHE A 58 23.38 -15.41 0.63
C PHE A 58 24.23 -16.48 1.33
N ARG A 59 24.19 -16.55 2.67
CA ARG A 59 24.90 -17.59 3.43
C ARG A 59 24.08 -18.90 3.45
N PRO A 60 24.67 -20.03 3.02
CA PRO A 60 24.03 -21.34 3.17
C PRO A 60 23.75 -21.67 4.64
N ALA A 61 22.59 -22.27 4.93
CA ALA A 61 22.14 -22.55 6.29
C ALA A 61 23.10 -23.46 7.08
N ASP A 62 23.83 -24.34 6.40
CA ASP A 62 24.70 -25.33 7.05
C ASP A 62 26.12 -24.81 7.35
N GLN A 63 26.47 -23.60 6.91
CA GLN A 63 27.83 -23.05 7.05
C GLN A 63 27.92 -22.13 8.26
N PRO A 64 28.62 -22.47 9.37
CA PRO A 64 28.75 -21.60 10.54
C PRO A 64 29.48 -20.28 10.21
N LEU A 65 29.12 -19.19 10.89
CA LEU A 65 29.78 -17.90 10.69
C LEU A 65 31.14 -17.95 11.39
N ILE A 66 32.23 -17.76 10.65
CA ILE A 66 33.58 -17.76 11.21
C ILE A 66 34.10 -16.33 11.21
N LEU A 67 34.33 -15.78 12.41
CA LEU A 67 34.88 -14.43 12.59
C LEU A 67 36.09 -14.51 13.50
N PHE A 68 37.21 -13.91 13.08
CA PHE A 68 38.47 -13.91 13.85
C PHE A 68 38.94 -15.31 14.29
N GLY A 69 38.69 -16.33 13.47
CA GLY A 69 39.03 -17.73 13.78
C GLY A 69 38.09 -18.43 14.77
N ARG A 70 37.02 -17.77 15.22
CA ARG A 70 35.98 -18.37 16.07
C ARG A 70 34.73 -18.68 15.25
N THR A 71 34.17 -19.87 15.45
CA THR A 71 32.86 -20.27 14.91
C THR A 71 31.75 -19.73 15.80
N PHE A 72 30.76 -19.09 15.19
CA PHE A 72 29.53 -18.65 15.83
C PHE A 72 28.38 -19.54 15.36
N SER A 73 27.58 -19.98 16.32
CA SER A 73 26.33 -20.67 16.03
C SER A 73 25.31 -19.70 15.42
N ASP A 74 24.29 -20.24 14.76
CA ASP A 74 23.24 -19.42 14.16
C ASP A 74 22.42 -18.65 15.20
N ARG A 75 22.25 -19.22 16.41
CA ARG A 75 21.54 -18.53 17.51
C ARG A 75 22.33 -17.32 18.01
N GLU A 76 23.64 -17.46 18.14
CA GLU A 76 24.53 -16.35 18.50
C GLU A 76 24.50 -15.27 17.41
N THR A 77 24.66 -15.67 16.15
CA THR A 77 24.61 -14.76 14.99
C THR A 77 23.29 -14.01 14.92
N LEU A 78 22.16 -14.71 15.08
CA LEU A 78 20.83 -14.11 15.13
C LEU A 78 20.71 -13.14 16.31
N GLY A 79 21.16 -13.56 17.50
CA GLY A 79 21.13 -12.75 18.71
C GLY A 79 21.90 -11.45 18.54
N PHE A 80 23.13 -11.52 18.02
CA PHE A 80 23.94 -10.33 17.70
C PHE A 80 23.25 -9.45 16.67
N LEU A 81 22.68 -10.03 15.62
CA LEU A 81 22.01 -9.27 14.57
C LEU A 81 20.75 -8.57 15.08
N ILE A 82 19.99 -9.21 15.97
CA ILE A 82 18.82 -8.60 16.64
C ILE A 82 19.28 -7.46 17.55
N ILE A 83 20.27 -7.68 18.42
CA ILE A 83 20.80 -6.64 19.32
C ILE A 83 21.33 -5.47 18.51
N PHE A 84 22.08 -5.73 17.43
CA PHE A 84 22.58 -4.72 16.53
C PHE A 84 21.44 -3.97 15.82
N SER A 85 20.38 -4.67 15.41
CA SER A 85 19.18 -4.04 14.83
C SER A 85 18.52 -3.08 15.84
N VAL A 86 18.34 -3.52 17.08
CA VAL A 86 17.78 -2.68 18.17
C VAL A 86 18.69 -1.48 18.41
N PHE A 87 20.00 -1.69 18.53
CA PHE A 87 20.98 -0.61 18.69
C PHE A 87 20.84 0.42 17.56
N VAL A 88 20.85 -0.03 16.30
CA VAL A 88 20.70 0.86 15.13
C VAL A 88 19.36 1.59 15.18
N VAL A 89 18.24 0.93 15.46
CA VAL A 89 16.91 1.59 15.44
C VAL A 89 16.74 2.59 16.59
N PHE A 90 17.22 2.27 17.79
CA PHE A 90 16.96 3.05 19.01
C PHE A 90 18.03 4.09 19.34
N LEU A 91 19.30 3.84 19.02
CA LEU A 91 20.38 4.80 19.29
C LEU A 91 20.63 5.76 18.12
N THR A 92 20.01 5.51 16.97
CA THR A 92 20.02 6.48 15.87
C THR A 92 18.71 7.26 15.83
N THR A 93 18.73 8.38 15.13
CA THR A 93 17.52 9.17 14.83
C THR A 93 16.55 8.45 13.89
N VAL A 94 16.87 7.24 13.40
CA VAL A 94 16.00 6.49 12.48
C VAL A 94 14.62 6.28 13.06
N GLY A 95 14.52 5.84 14.33
CA GLY A 95 13.23 5.58 14.96
C GLY A 95 12.31 6.81 14.95
N SER A 96 12.83 7.98 15.35
CA SER A 96 12.06 9.23 15.36
C SER A 96 11.76 9.74 13.95
N LEU A 97 12.65 9.54 12.98
CA LEU A 97 12.42 9.88 11.57
C LEU A 97 11.29 9.06 10.96
N LEU A 98 11.25 7.75 11.23
CA LEU A 98 10.18 6.88 10.74
C LEU A 98 8.84 7.25 11.38
N ILE A 99 8.81 7.46 12.70
CA ILE A 99 7.58 7.83 13.42
C ILE A 99 7.05 9.18 12.94
N SER A 100 7.90 10.20 12.85
CA SER A 100 7.49 11.55 12.43
C SER A 100 7.02 11.57 10.98
N ALA A 101 7.75 10.95 10.04
CA ALA A 101 7.35 10.84 8.65
C ALA A 101 6.02 10.08 8.49
N LEU A 102 5.83 9.01 9.25
CA LEU A 102 4.57 8.26 9.24
C LEU A 102 3.41 9.09 9.79
N MET A 103 3.61 9.82 10.89
CA MET A 103 2.58 10.71 11.45
C MET A 103 2.16 11.79 10.45
N VAL A 104 3.13 12.42 9.78
CA VAL A 104 2.85 13.41 8.73
C VAL A 104 2.10 12.78 7.56
N GLY A 105 2.55 11.63 7.06
CA GLY A 105 1.92 10.92 5.95
C GLY A 105 0.49 10.47 6.26
N VAL A 106 0.27 9.86 7.43
CA VAL A 106 -1.07 9.46 7.90
C VAL A 106 -1.95 10.70 8.08
N GLY A 107 -1.45 11.78 8.66
CA GLY A 107 -2.17 13.03 8.81
C GLY A 107 -2.66 13.59 7.46
N LEU A 108 -1.78 13.60 6.45
CA LEU A 108 -2.10 14.07 5.11
C LEU A 108 -3.15 13.18 4.42
N VAL A 109 -3.01 11.86 4.55
CA VAL A 109 -3.97 10.88 4.01
C VAL A 109 -5.34 11.01 4.68
N CYS A 110 -5.38 11.18 6.01
CA CYS A 110 -6.61 11.41 6.75
C CYS A 110 -7.26 12.74 6.36
N ALA A 111 -6.48 13.81 6.19
CA ALA A 111 -6.99 15.09 5.71
C ALA A 111 -7.59 14.94 4.30
N HIS A 112 -6.83 14.38 3.35
CA HIS A 112 -7.33 14.15 2.00
C HIS A 112 -8.61 13.29 2.01
N GLY A 113 -8.60 12.17 2.74
CA GLY A 113 -9.73 11.26 2.84
C GLY A 113 -10.97 11.85 3.52
N ALA A 114 -10.80 12.76 4.49
CA ALA A 114 -11.93 13.41 5.18
C ALA A 114 -12.57 14.52 4.35
N PHE A 115 -11.76 15.26 3.58
CA PHE A 115 -12.24 16.38 2.76
C PHE A 115 -12.70 15.96 1.37
N ARG A 116 -12.22 14.83 0.83
CA ARG A 116 -12.71 14.31 -0.45
C ARG A 116 -14.11 13.72 -0.28
N ALA A 117 -15.09 14.29 -0.98
CA ALA A 117 -16.44 13.75 -1.03
C ALA A 117 -16.42 12.39 -1.75
N PRO A 118 -16.87 11.30 -1.10
CA PRO A 118 -16.95 10.00 -1.73
C PRO A 118 -18.08 9.92 -2.77
N GLU A 119 -19.13 10.74 -2.64
CA GLU A 119 -20.35 10.60 -3.45
C GLU A 119 -20.09 10.78 -4.96
N ASP A 120 -19.26 11.75 -5.38
CA ASP A 120 -18.92 11.94 -6.80
C ASP A 120 -18.29 10.71 -7.46
N LEU A 121 -17.66 9.83 -6.69
CA LEU A 121 -16.84 8.73 -7.19
C LEU A 121 -17.60 7.39 -7.17
N PHE A 122 -18.48 7.20 -6.19
CA PHE A 122 -19.29 5.98 -6.05
C PHE A 122 -20.62 6.07 -6.78
N LEU A 123 -21.12 7.28 -7.10
CA LEU A 123 -22.29 7.44 -7.97
C LEU A 123 -22.02 6.84 -9.36
N ASP A 124 -20.87 7.17 -9.97
CA ASP A 124 -20.48 6.65 -11.29
C ASP A 124 -20.27 5.13 -11.31
N GLU A 125 -19.66 4.56 -10.26
CA GLU A 125 -19.42 3.11 -10.15
C GLU A 125 -20.73 2.34 -9.93
N GLN A 126 -21.65 2.90 -9.14
CA GLN A 126 -22.94 2.29 -8.87
C GLN A 126 -23.89 2.42 -10.07
N GLU A 127 -23.83 3.52 -10.84
CA GLU A 127 -24.48 3.64 -12.14
C GLU A 127 -23.91 2.61 -13.12
N GLN A 128 -22.58 2.48 -13.26
CA GLN A 128 -21.97 1.47 -14.14
C GLN A 128 -22.39 0.03 -13.81
N VAL A 129 -22.44 -0.36 -12.53
CA VAL A 129 -22.89 -1.71 -12.12
C VAL A 129 -24.37 -1.91 -12.45
N SER A 130 -25.20 -0.88 -12.24
CA SER A 130 -26.63 -0.93 -12.52
C SER A 130 -26.92 -0.99 -14.02
N THR A 131 -26.22 -0.21 -14.83
CA THR A 131 -26.33 -0.22 -16.30
C THR A 131 -25.75 -1.51 -16.89
N GLY A 132 -24.66 -2.05 -16.30
CA GLY A 132 -24.02 -3.28 -16.76
C GLY A 132 -24.90 -4.52 -16.61
N PHE A 133 -25.57 -4.71 -15.47
CA PHE A 133 -26.48 -5.83 -15.27
C PHE A 133 -27.77 -5.71 -16.11
N LEU A 134 -28.32 -4.50 -16.24
CA LEU A 134 -29.55 -4.29 -17.02
C LEU A 134 -29.30 -4.26 -18.54
N SER A 135 -28.07 -4.00 -18.99
CA SER A 135 -27.67 -4.13 -20.39
C SER A 135 -27.86 -5.56 -20.92
N PHE A 136 -27.58 -6.59 -20.10
CA PHE A 136 -27.82 -7.98 -20.48
C PHE A 136 -29.31 -8.30 -20.68
N LEU A 137 -30.19 -7.74 -19.84
CA LEU A 137 -31.65 -7.90 -19.96
C LEU A 137 -32.24 -7.09 -21.13
N GLY A 138 -31.73 -5.87 -21.35
CA GLY A 138 -32.11 -5.02 -22.49
C GLY A 138 -31.68 -5.61 -23.83
N GLY A 139 -30.48 -6.18 -23.91
CA GLY A 139 -30.00 -6.90 -25.10
C GLY A 139 -30.82 -8.14 -25.42
N ALA A 140 -31.20 -8.91 -24.39
CA ALA A 140 -32.08 -10.08 -24.54
C ALA A 140 -33.49 -9.70 -25.03
N ALA A 141 -34.07 -8.63 -24.49
CA ALA A 141 -35.37 -8.11 -24.93
C ALA A 141 -35.32 -7.58 -26.37
N THR A 142 -34.24 -6.90 -26.76
CA THR A 142 -34.04 -6.40 -28.13
C THR A 142 -33.91 -7.56 -29.13
N ASN A 143 -33.15 -8.60 -28.79
CA ASN A 143 -33.00 -9.79 -29.64
C ASN A 143 -34.31 -10.58 -29.78
N ALA A 144 -35.10 -10.70 -28.71
CA ALA A 144 -36.42 -11.33 -28.76
C ALA A 144 -37.43 -10.53 -29.60
N ALA A 145 -37.39 -9.20 -29.52
CA ALA A 145 -38.22 -8.33 -30.33
C ALA A 145 -37.86 -8.38 -31.84
N VAL A 146 -36.56 -8.48 -32.16
CA VAL A 146 -36.09 -8.68 -33.54
C VAL A 146 -36.49 -10.05 -34.09
N ALA A 147 -36.48 -11.10 -33.27
CA ALA A 147 -36.92 -12.44 -33.66
C ALA A 147 -38.45 -12.56 -33.83
N ALA A 148 -39.23 -11.72 -33.14
CA ALA A 148 -40.69 -11.68 -33.24
C ALA A 148 -41.22 -10.70 -34.31
N ALA A 149 -40.33 -9.91 -34.95
CA ALA A 149 -40.71 -8.98 -36.01
C ALA A 149 -41.18 -9.76 -37.25
N PRO A 150 -42.37 -9.46 -37.81
CA PRO A 150 -42.86 -10.17 -38.99
C PRO A 150 -41.97 -9.82 -40.19
N ALA A 151 -41.46 -10.85 -40.87
CA ALA A 151 -40.74 -10.70 -42.12
C ALA A 151 -41.70 -10.18 -43.20
N VAL A 152 -41.83 -8.86 -43.32
CA VAL A 152 -42.51 -8.24 -44.46
C VAL A 152 -41.60 -8.44 -45.67
N ALA A 153 -41.91 -9.49 -46.42
CA ALA A 153 -41.28 -9.83 -47.68
C ALA A 153 -41.38 -8.64 -48.64
N ALA A 154 -40.25 -7.98 -48.89
CA ALA A 154 -40.09 -7.08 -50.02
C ALA A 154 -40.30 -7.90 -51.30
N ARG A 155 -41.35 -7.54 -52.05
CA ARG A 155 -41.56 -8.01 -53.42
C ARG A 155 -41.75 -6.79 -54.30
N VAL A 156 -40.99 -6.81 -55.40
CA VAL A 156 -40.91 -5.89 -56.56
C VAL A 156 -39.94 -4.73 -56.39
#